data_AF-A0A7K9AJK1-F1
#
_entry.id   AF-A0A7K9AJK1-F1
#
_cell.length_a   1.000
_cell.length_b   1.000
_cell.length_c   1.000
_cell.angle_alpha   90.00
_cell.angle_beta   90.00
_cell.angle_gamma   90.00
#
_symmetry.space_group_name_H-M   'P 1'
#
loop_
_entity.id
_entity.type
_entity.pdbx_description
1 polymer ?
#
loop_
_entity_poly.entity_id
_entity_poly.type
_entity_poly.pdbx_seq_one_letter_code
_entity_poly.pdbx_strand_id
1 'polypeptide(L)'
;DDELQTDGNRSGHLQNGELGELFAPEVNEEILRIIGTQLAEIGDQLDKEIQARVVNDLVQHFLNENLSREEITWYLSQAVEGLARAIPSDMEQEKALLVLAMVLTKKIANRVPSLLQRVFSTTVNYISQHLHTYIVRMVSAVKQ
;
A
#
# COMPACT_ATOMS: atom_id res chain seq x y z
N ASP A 1 -3.63 4.54 -45.97
CA ASP A 1 -3.71 5.99 -46.26
C ASP A 1 -5.01 6.49 -45.66
N ASP A 2 -5.04 7.26 -44.58
CA ASP A 2 -3.98 8.07 -44.00
C ASP A 2 -4.12 8.19 -42.48
N GLU A 3 -2.96 8.19 -41.85
CA GLU A 3 -2.68 8.26 -40.42
C GLU A 3 -3.18 9.57 -39.82
N LEU A 4 -4.02 9.47 -38.78
CA LEU A 4 -4.23 10.62 -37.90
C LEU A 4 -3.09 10.65 -36.87
N GLN A 5 -2.07 11.46 -37.20
CA GLN A 5 -1.02 11.86 -36.27
C GLN A 5 -1.63 12.47 -35.01
N THR A 6 -1.29 11.91 -33.85
CA THR A 6 -1.41 12.60 -32.57
C THR A 6 -0.06 13.25 -32.27
N ASP A 7 0.22 14.41 -32.86
CA ASP A 7 1.25 15.29 -32.30
C ASP A 7 0.71 15.87 -30.99
N GLY A 8 1.17 15.29 -29.90
CA GLY A 8 0.85 15.71 -28.55
C GLY A 8 2.05 15.56 -27.64
N ASN A 9 3.21 16.09 -28.05
CA ASN A 9 4.33 16.22 -27.12
C ASN A 9 4.54 17.69 -26.77
N ARG A 10 4.13 18.08 -25.55
CA ARG A 10 4.66 19.28 -24.91
C ARG A 10 5.48 18.87 -23.72
N SER A 11 6.76 18.62 -24.00
CA SER A 11 7.83 18.48 -23.03
C SER A 11 7.75 19.59 -21.98
N GLY A 12 7.53 19.17 -20.75
CA GLY A 12 7.48 20.01 -19.56
C GLY A 12 7.45 19.15 -18.30
N HIS A 13 8.07 17.97 -18.32
CA HIS A 13 8.29 17.19 -17.11
C HIS A 13 9.66 17.60 -16.55
N LEU A 14 9.65 18.51 -15.57
CA LEU A 14 10.81 18.72 -14.71
C LEU A 14 10.95 17.46 -13.86
N GLN A 15 11.69 16.51 -14.40
CA GLN A 15 12.05 15.26 -13.76
C GLN A 15 13.12 15.55 -12.70
N ASN A 16 12.69 16.09 -11.56
CA ASN A 16 13.47 15.99 -10.33
C ASN A 16 13.00 14.74 -9.59
N GLY A 17 13.59 13.60 -9.94
CA GLY A 17 13.34 12.35 -9.24
C GLY A 17 13.77 11.14 -10.05
N GLU A 18 15.08 10.86 -10.08
CA GLU A 18 15.67 9.56 -10.43
C GLU A 18 15.18 8.46 -9.46
N LEU A 19 13.91 8.06 -9.54
CA LEU A 19 13.36 6.94 -8.75
C LEU A 19 12.49 5.98 -9.57
N GLY A 20 12.46 6.14 -10.91
CA GLY A 20 11.64 5.31 -11.80
C GLY A 20 12.31 4.05 -12.36
N GLU A 21 13.64 3.98 -12.39
CA GLU A 21 14.35 2.96 -13.19
C GLU A 21 14.97 1.81 -12.38
N LEU A 22 14.89 1.82 -11.04
CA LEU A 22 15.57 0.81 -10.21
C LEU A 22 14.73 -0.42 -9.82
N PHE A 23 13.46 -0.50 -10.24
CA PHE A 23 12.55 -1.55 -9.75
C PHE A 23 11.63 -2.21 -10.80
N ALA A 24 12.04 -2.33 -12.07
CA ALA A 24 11.22 -3.07 -13.04
C ALA A 24 12.02 -4.17 -13.77
N PRO A 25 11.91 -5.45 -13.36
CA PRO A 25 11.64 -6.46 -14.39
C PRO A 25 10.39 -6.01 -15.15
N GLU A 26 10.24 -6.27 -16.46
CA GLU A 26 9.00 -5.97 -17.20
C GLU A 26 7.79 -6.56 -16.43
N VAL A 27 7.15 -5.77 -15.57
CA VAL A 27 5.95 -6.13 -14.85
C VAL A 27 4.83 -5.50 -15.65
N ASN A 28 4.04 -6.34 -16.31
CA ASN A 28 2.92 -5.88 -17.10
C ASN A 28 1.99 -5.03 -16.20
N GLU A 29 1.75 -3.77 -16.57
CA GLU A 29 0.88 -2.85 -15.84
C GLU A 29 -0.53 -3.43 -15.65
N GLU A 30 -0.98 -4.26 -16.59
CA GLU A 30 -2.25 -4.98 -16.49
C GLU A 30 -2.28 -5.95 -15.30
N ILE A 31 -1.18 -6.65 -15.03
CA ILE A 31 -1.05 -7.55 -13.88
C ILE A 31 -1.14 -6.75 -12.58
N LEU A 32 -0.45 -5.61 -12.51
CA LEU A 32 -0.50 -4.72 -11.34
C LEU A 32 -1.92 -4.18 -11.13
N ARG A 33 -2.66 -3.87 -12.21
CA ARG A 33 -4.05 -3.42 -12.12
C ARG A 33 -4.99 -4.52 -11.63
N ILE A 34 -4.82 -5.76 -12.09
CA ILE A 34 -5.60 -6.91 -11.62
C ILE A 34 -5.36 -7.13 -10.13
N ILE A 35 -4.09 -7.19 -9.70
CA ILE A 35 -3.71 -7.35 -8.29
C ILE A 35 -4.27 -6.20 -7.46
N GLY A 36 -4.12 -4.95 -7.91
CA GLY A 36 -4.65 -3.78 -7.23
C GLY A 36 -6.17 -3.83 -7.05
N THR A 37 -6.89 -4.31 -8.06
CA THR A 37 -8.36 -4.46 -8.01
C THR A 37 -8.77 -5.53 -6.98
N GLN A 38 -8.07 -6.68 -6.97
CA GLN A 38 -8.33 -7.75 -5.99
C GLN A 38 -8.02 -7.31 -4.56
N LEU A 39 -6.89 -6.61 -4.36
CA LEU A 39 -6.54 -6.06 -3.04
C LEU A 39 -7.55 -5.01 -2.57
N ALA A 40 -8.08 -4.19 -3.48
CA ALA A 40 -9.11 -3.21 -3.17
C ALA A 40 -10.44 -3.87 -2.76
N GLU A 41 -10.89 -4.91 -3.48
CA GLU A 41 -12.12 -5.63 -3.16
C GLU A 41 -12.06 -6.28 -1.77
N ILE A 42 -10.96 -6.98 -1.47
CA ILE A 42 -10.74 -7.57 -0.15
C ILE A 42 -10.60 -6.48 0.91
N GLY A 43 -9.90 -5.39 0.57
CA GLY A 43 -9.71 -4.25 1.45
C GLY A 43 -11.02 -3.59 1.85
N ASP A 44 -11.95 -3.40 0.92
CA ASP A 44 -13.26 -2.82 1.18
C ASP A 44 -14.16 -3.74 2.04
N GLN A 45 -13.93 -5.05 1.99
CA GLN A 45 -14.59 -5.99 2.91
C GLN A 45 -14.02 -5.88 4.33
N LEU A 46 -12.68 -5.87 4.46
CA LEU A 46 -12.01 -5.72 5.76
C LEU A 46 -12.22 -4.33 6.38
N ASP A 47 -12.40 -3.29 5.56
CA ASP A 47 -12.66 -1.92 5.99
C ASP A 47 -13.87 -1.84 6.96
N LYS A 48 -14.89 -2.68 6.71
CA LYS A 48 -16.12 -2.77 7.52
C LYS A 48 -15.86 -3.38 8.90
N GLU A 49 -14.84 -4.23 9.02
CA GLU A 49 -14.49 -4.94 10.27
C GLU A 49 -13.52 -4.12 11.13
N ILE A 50 -12.78 -3.19 10.53
CA ILE A 50 -11.81 -2.34 11.24
C ILE A 50 -12.54 -1.29 12.08
N GLN A 51 -12.40 -1.43 13.40
CA GLN A 51 -12.94 -0.48 14.38
C GLN A 51 -12.29 0.91 14.25
N ALA A 52 -13.12 1.95 14.32
CA ALA A 52 -12.66 3.35 14.26
C ALA A 52 -11.66 3.71 15.38
N ARG A 53 -11.69 3.00 16.51
CA ARG A 53 -10.76 3.18 17.63
C ARG A 53 -9.31 2.89 17.21
N VAL A 54 -9.07 1.76 16.54
CA VAL A 54 -7.71 1.37 16.08
C VAL A 54 -7.14 2.43 15.13
N VAL A 55 -7.98 2.96 14.24
CA VAL A 55 -7.58 4.01 13.30
C VAL A 55 -7.26 5.32 14.03
N ASN A 56 -8.10 5.73 14.98
CA ASN A 56 -7.87 6.95 15.75
C ASN A 56 -6.57 6.87 16.56
N ASP A 57 -6.32 5.74 17.22
CA ASP A 57 -5.11 5.51 18.00
C ASP A 57 -3.88 5.62 17.09
N LEU A 58 -3.92 4.98 15.91
CA LEU A 58 -2.84 5.04 14.94
C LEU A 58 -2.65 6.46 14.38
N VAL A 59 -3.73 7.21 14.09
CA VAL A 59 -3.65 8.62 13.68
C VAL A 59 -2.94 9.46 14.75
N GLN A 60 -3.22 9.26 16.04
CA GLN A 60 -2.53 9.99 17.11
C GLN A 60 -1.03 9.68 17.14
N HIS A 61 -0.63 8.43 16.90
CA HIS A 61 0.79 8.08 16.75
C HIS A 61 1.43 8.75 15.53
N PHE A 62 0.76 8.77 14.38
CA PHE A 62 1.28 9.43 13.18
C PHE A 62 1.34 10.96 13.28
N LEU A 63 0.50 11.58 14.10
CA LEU A 63 0.56 13.02 14.42
C LEU A 63 1.68 13.36 15.39
N ASN A 64 2.17 12.39 16.16
CA ASN A 64 3.27 12.62 17.08
C ASN A 64 4.59 12.77 16.31
N GLU A 65 5.07 14.00 16.16
CA GLU A 65 6.35 14.32 15.50
C GLU A 65 7.56 13.81 16.29
N ASN A 66 7.40 13.50 17.58
CA ASN A 66 8.49 12.97 18.41
C ASN A 66 8.80 11.49 18.12
N LEU A 67 7.93 10.78 17.40
CA LEU A 67 8.15 9.37 17.06
C LEU A 67 9.00 9.25 15.79
N SER A 68 10.06 8.44 15.92
CA SER A 68 10.90 8.01 14.80
C SER A 68 10.12 7.20 13.77
N ARG A 69 10.69 7.03 12.57
CA ARG A 69 10.07 6.24 11.50
C ARG A 69 9.91 4.78 11.93
N GLU A 70 10.88 4.27 12.66
CA GLU A 70 10.96 2.90 13.18
C GLU A 70 9.86 2.65 14.21
N GLU A 71 9.68 3.58 15.16
CA GLU A 71 8.62 3.48 16.17
C GLU A 71 7.22 3.52 15.52
N ILE A 72 7.00 4.40 14.55
CA ILE A 72 5.73 4.45 13.82
C ILE A 72 5.49 3.17 13.01
N THR A 73 6.54 2.62 12.39
CA THR A 73 6.46 1.34 11.69
C THR A 73 6.10 0.21 12.65
N TRP A 74 6.66 0.24 13.87
CA TRP A 74 6.31 -0.72 14.93
C TRP A 74 4.84 -0.59 15.36
N TYR A 75 4.33 0.62 15.58
CA TYR A 75 2.91 0.84 15.90
C TYR A 75 1.98 0.37 14.78
N LEU A 76 2.34 0.62 13.51
CA LEU A 76 1.62 0.10 12.35
C LEU A 76 1.61 -1.43 12.36
N SER A 77 2.76 -2.08 12.57
CA SER A 77 2.86 -3.55 12.66
C SER A 77 1.97 -4.12 13.76
N GLN A 78 1.99 -3.52 14.96
CA GLN A 78 1.15 -3.96 16.07
C GLN A 78 -0.35 -3.87 15.75
N ALA A 79 -0.78 -2.77 15.12
CA ALA A 79 -2.17 -2.61 14.69
C ALA A 79 -2.57 -3.64 13.62
N VAL A 80 -1.71 -3.86 12.63
CA VAL A 80 -1.93 -4.82 11.54
C VAL A 80 -1.98 -6.25 12.07
N GLU A 81 -1.04 -6.66 12.93
CA GLU A 81 -1.03 -7.99 13.55
C GLU A 81 -2.23 -8.21 14.48
N GLY A 82 -2.61 -7.19 15.26
CA GLY A 82 -3.78 -7.25 16.13
C GLY A 82 -5.08 -7.48 15.34
N LEU A 83 -5.22 -6.80 14.20
CA LEU A 83 -6.35 -6.98 13.30
C LEU A 83 -6.28 -8.32 12.54
N ALA A 84 -5.10 -8.75 12.11
CA ALA A 84 -4.92 -10.02 11.40
C ALA A 84 -5.30 -11.22 12.27
N ARG A 85 -5.04 -11.16 13.58
CA ARG A 85 -5.47 -12.19 14.55
C ARG A 85 -6.99 -12.24 14.75
N ALA A 86 -7.70 -11.15 14.44
CA ALA A 86 -9.15 -11.08 14.56
C ALA A 86 -9.88 -11.62 13.30
N ILE A 87 -9.17 -11.74 12.16
CA ILE A 87 -9.71 -12.30 10.92
C ILE A 87 -9.67 -13.85 11.01
N PRO A 88 -10.73 -14.57 10.61
CA PRO A 88 -10.75 -16.02 10.61
C PRO A 88 -9.65 -16.63 9.70
N SER A 89 -9.08 -17.77 10.11
CA SER A 89 -7.92 -18.46 9.49
C SER A 89 -8.07 -18.95 8.05
N ASP A 90 -9.14 -18.58 7.34
CA ASP A 90 -9.37 -18.98 5.95
C ASP A 90 -8.48 -18.20 4.97
N MET A 91 -7.96 -17.04 5.38
CA MET A 91 -7.09 -16.19 4.56
C MET A 91 -5.61 -16.40 4.90
N GLU A 92 -4.74 -16.47 3.88
CA GLU A 92 -3.28 -16.48 4.07
C GLU A 92 -2.84 -15.28 4.92
N GLN A 93 -2.05 -15.54 5.97
CA GLN A 93 -1.64 -14.51 6.92
C GLN A 93 -0.88 -13.36 6.23
N GLU A 94 0.02 -13.66 5.29
CA GLU A 94 0.78 -12.65 4.54
C GLU A 94 -0.16 -11.73 3.73
N LYS A 95 -1.21 -12.30 3.12
CA LYS A 95 -2.23 -11.56 2.38
C LYS A 95 -3.06 -10.68 3.31
N ALA A 96 -3.45 -11.20 4.47
CA ALA A 96 -4.22 -10.46 5.46
C ALA A 96 -3.41 -9.26 5.98
N LEU A 97 -2.14 -9.45 6.33
CA LEU A 97 -1.23 -8.39 6.75
C LEU A 97 -1.09 -7.31 5.67
N LEU A 98 -0.91 -7.73 4.40
CA LEU A 98 -0.79 -6.80 3.26
C LEU A 98 -2.03 -5.93 3.12
N VAL A 99 -3.21 -6.55 3.04
CA VAL A 99 -4.47 -5.83 2.81
C VAL A 99 -4.80 -4.94 4.01
N LEU A 100 -4.64 -5.44 5.24
CA LEU A 100 -4.87 -4.64 6.45
C LEU A 100 -3.96 -3.42 6.52
N ALA A 101 -2.67 -3.57 6.20
CA ALA A 101 -1.74 -2.45 6.13
C ALA A 101 -2.26 -1.40 5.15
N MET A 102 -2.59 -1.78 3.91
CA MET A 102 -3.11 -0.86 2.90
C MET A 102 -4.42 -0.18 3.29
N VAL A 103 -5.37 -0.92 3.90
CA VAL A 103 -6.64 -0.36 4.36
C VAL A 103 -6.45 0.63 5.49
N LEU A 104 -5.58 0.33 6.46
CA LEU A 104 -5.24 1.28 7.53
C LEU A 104 -4.63 2.57 6.95
N THR A 105 -3.72 2.44 5.99
CA THR A 105 -3.13 3.59 5.27
C THR A 105 -4.20 4.43 4.60
N LYS A 106 -5.10 3.79 3.84
CA LYS A 106 -6.25 4.44 3.17
C LYS A 106 -7.12 5.17 4.20
N LYS A 107 -7.47 4.54 5.32
CA LYS A 107 -8.29 5.15 6.37
C LYS A 107 -7.63 6.36 7.03
N ILE A 108 -6.34 6.27 7.35
CA ILE A 108 -5.58 7.38 7.95
C ILE A 108 -5.48 8.55 6.96
N ALA A 109 -5.14 8.28 5.70
CA ALA A 109 -5.04 9.28 4.66
C ALA A 109 -6.36 10.00 4.40
N ASN A 110 -7.48 9.28 4.39
CA ASN A 110 -8.82 9.86 4.22
C ASN A 110 -9.25 10.71 5.43
N ARG A 111 -8.83 10.34 6.64
CA ARG A 111 -9.11 11.09 7.89
C ARG A 111 -8.25 12.34 8.01
N VAL A 112 -6.95 12.21 7.73
CA VAL A 112 -5.95 13.25 7.90
C VAL A 112 -5.05 13.31 6.66
N PRO A 113 -5.45 14.07 5.62
CA PRO A 113 -4.72 14.11 4.35
C PRO A 113 -3.28 14.60 4.48
N SER A 114 -2.96 15.41 5.50
CA SER A 114 -1.59 15.87 5.77
C SER A 114 -0.62 14.73 6.12
N LEU A 115 -1.13 13.59 6.60
CA LEU A 115 -0.33 12.43 6.93
C LEU A 115 -0.08 11.51 5.73
N LEU A 116 -0.68 11.75 4.55
CA LEU A 116 -0.63 10.87 3.38
C LEU A 116 0.82 10.44 3.05
N GLN A 117 1.74 11.39 2.93
CA GLN A 117 3.14 11.08 2.59
C GLN A 117 3.83 10.24 3.67
N ARG A 118 3.59 10.56 4.95
CA ARG A 118 4.19 9.86 6.11
C ARG A 118 3.64 8.44 6.22
N VAL A 119 2.32 8.29 6.22
CA VAL A 119 1.64 6.99 6.33
C VAL A 119 1.94 6.10 5.14
N PHE A 120 1.94 6.65 3.92
CA PHE A 120 2.27 5.88 2.71
C PHE A 120 3.71 5.37 2.77
N SER A 121 4.68 6.25 3.08
CA SER A 121 6.09 5.88 3.17
C SER A 121 6.35 4.82 4.24
N THR A 122 5.72 4.94 5.41
CA THR A 122 5.83 3.94 6.49
C THR A 122 5.21 2.60 6.09
N THR A 123 4.06 2.63 5.40
CA THR A 123 3.38 1.41 4.95
C THR A 123 4.19 0.68 3.88
N VAL A 124 4.72 1.40 2.90
CA VAL A 124 5.59 0.81 1.87
C VAL A 124 6.86 0.23 2.50
N ASN A 125 7.44 0.93 3.48
CA ASN A 125 8.60 0.41 4.21
C ASN A 125 8.26 -0.89 4.98
N TYR A 126 7.14 -0.91 5.69
CA TYR A 126 6.64 -2.11 6.37
C TYR A 126 6.45 -3.28 5.37
N ILE A 127 5.78 -3.04 4.25
CA ILE A 127 5.56 -4.03 3.20
C ILE A 127 6.89 -4.52 2.62
N SER A 128 7.83 -3.63 2.34
CA SER A 128 9.14 -3.99 1.82
C SER A 128 9.98 -4.81 2.79
N GLN A 129 9.79 -4.64 4.09
CA GLN A 129 10.54 -5.40 5.11
C GLN A 129 9.89 -6.75 5.42
N HIS A 130 8.56 -6.80 5.50
CA HIS A 130 7.84 -7.98 5.99
C HIS A 130 7.17 -8.81 4.89
N LEU A 131 6.88 -8.23 3.72
CA LEU A 131 6.03 -8.84 2.69
C LEU A 131 6.69 -8.85 1.30
N HIS A 132 7.97 -8.49 1.19
CA HIS A 132 8.69 -8.46 -0.08
C HIS A 132 8.64 -9.81 -0.81
N THR A 133 8.95 -10.91 -0.10
CA THR A 133 8.92 -12.26 -0.65
C THR A 133 7.51 -12.65 -1.13
N TYR A 134 6.48 -12.26 -0.38
CA TYR A 134 5.09 -12.51 -0.74
C TYR A 134 4.69 -11.78 -2.02
N ILE A 135 5.05 -10.50 -2.15
CA ILE A 135 4.76 -9.71 -3.36
C ILE A 135 5.46 -10.29 -4.58
N VAL A 136 6.74 -10.66 -4.46
CA VAL A 136 7.48 -11.30 -5.56
C VAL A 136 6.80 -12.61 -5.98
N ARG A 137 6.35 -13.43 -5.03
CA ARG A 137 5.60 -14.66 -5.31
C ARG A 137 4.27 -14.37 -6.00
N MET A 138 3.51 -13.40 -5.51
CA MET A 138 2.21 -13.00 -6.06
C MET A 138 2.33 -12.49 -7.49
N VAL A 139 3.29 -11.60 -7.76
CA VAL A 139 3.54 -11.07 -9.12
C VAL A 139 4.00 -12.18 -10.07
N SER A 140 4.80 -13.14 -9.59
CA SER A 140 5.26 -14.28 -10.40
C SER A 140 4.16 -15.30 -10.69
N ALA A 141 3.20 -15.48 -9.77
CA ALA A 141 2.09 -16.42 -9.93
C ALA A 141 1.09 -15.98 -11.00
N VAL A 142 0.92 -14.66 -11.23
CA VAL A 142 0.00 -14.13 -12.26
C VAL A 142 0.62 -14.14 -13.67
N LYS A 143 1.95 -14.36 -13.78
CA LYS A 143 2.64 -14.48 -15.08
C LYS A 143 2.51 -15.87 -15.75
N GLN A 144 1.97 -16.87 -15.04
CA GLN A 144 1.72 -18.23 -15.55
C GLN A 144 0.28 -18.38 -16.04
#